data_AF-A0A7C4C3E8-F1
#
_entry.id   AF-A0A7C4C3E8-F1
#
_cell.length_a   1.000
_cell.length_b   1.000
_cell.length_c   1.000
_cell.angle_alpha   90.00
_cell.angle_beta   90.00
_cell.angle_gamma   90.00
#
_symmetry.space_group_name_H-M   'P 1'
#
loop_
_entity.id
_entity.type
_entity.pdbx_description
1 polymer ?
#
loop_
_entity_poly.entity_id
_entity_poly.type
_entity_poly.pdbx_seq_one_letter_code
_entity_poly.pdbx_strand_id
1 'polypeptide(L)'
;MVSWSKAFRQAVLILVFTIIWGIIGGIIVLIGAFMTGESSRILLRSIMTEEYPIIEPTTISSIIPSTTFMVGLIVMLIGFLIAILGYTATFIKYLTETIIDEVKPLPTPPQPYIPSPSQATSPEQQT
;
A
#
# COMPACT_ATOMS: atom_id res chain seq x y z
N MET A 1 -2.80 8.60 -26.76
CA MET A 1 -1.59 9.24 -26.19
C MET A 1 -1.84 9.43 -24.71
N VAL A 2 -1.01 8.82 -23.86
CA VAL A 2 -1.08 8.98 -22.40
C VAL A 2 -1.13 10.48 -22.10
N SER A 3 -2.22 10.95 -21.50
CA SER A 3 -2.26 12.34 -21.05
C SER A 3 -1.32 12.43 -19.86
N TRP A 4 -0.11 12.96 -20.08
CA TRP A 4 0.94 13.11 -19.07
C TRP A 4 0.44 13.71 -17.75
N SER A 5 -0.54 14.61 -17.82
CA SER A 5 -1.21 15.19 -16.65
C SER A 5 -1.95 14.16 -15.77
N LYS A 6 -2.67 13.19 -16.37
CA LYS A 6 -3.35 12.13 -15.60
C LYS A 6 -2.37 11.15 -14.98
N ALA A 7 -1.34 10.73 -15.74
CA ALA A 7 -0.32 9.82 -15.24
C ALA A 7 0.44 10.44 -14.05
N PHE A 8 0.78 11.73 -14.14
CA PHE A 8 1.42 12.46 -13.03
C PHE A 8 0.50 12.55 -11.81
N ARG A 9 -0.79 12.84 -12.00
CA ARG A 9 -1.77 12.89 -10.90
C ARG A 9 -1.89 11.53 -10.19
N GLN A 10 -1.92 10.42 -10.94
CA GLN A 10 -1.94 9.08 -10.34
C GLN A 10 -0.65 8.77 -9.60
N ALA A 11 0.52 9.12 -10.15
CA ALA A 11 1.80 8.93 -9.46
C ALA A 11 1.86 9.69 -8.13
N VAL A 12 1.36 10.94 -8.10
CA VAL A 12 1.27 11.73 -6.85
C VAL A 12 0.34 11.06 -5.84
N LEU A 13 -0.80 10.52 -6.27
CA LEU A 13 -1.71 9.81 -5.38
C LEU A 13 -1.06 8.54 -4.79
N ILE A 14 -0.39 7.75 -5.62
CA ILE A 14 0.38 6.57 -5.16
C ILE A 14 1.42 7.00 -4.13
N LEU A 15 2.16 8.09 -4.39
CA LEU A 15 3.15 8.61 -3.45
C LEU A 15 2.52 8.99 -2.10
N VAL A 16 1.42 9.74 -2.11
CA VAL A 16 0.71 10.15 -0.89
C VAL A 16 0.24 8.94 -0.09
N PHE A 17 -0.40 7.97 -0.73
CA PHE A 17 -0.84 6.74 -0.04
C PHE A 17 0.33 5.90 0.45
N THR A 18 1.45 5.85 -0.28
CA THR A 18 2.67 5.18 0.18
C THR A 18 3.22 5.82 1.44
N ILE A 19 3.23 7.15 1.51
CA ILE A 19 3.62 7.88 2.73
C ILE A 19 2.66 7.57 3.88
N ILE A 20 1.35 7.55 3.64
CA ILE A 20 0.34 7.23 4.67
C ILE A 20 0.58 5.81 5.22
N TRP A 21 0.71 4.81 4.36
CA TRP A 21 0.99 3.43 4.79
C TRP A 21 2.35 3.29 5.48
N GLY A 22 3.35 4.03 5.00
CA GLY A 22 4.67 4.11 5.63
C GLY A 22 4.62 4.71 7.03
N ILE A 23 3.81 5.76 7.26
CA ILE A 23 3.61 6.36 8.58
C ILE A 23 2.86 5.38 9.49
N ILE A 24 1.75 4.80 9.02
CA ILE A 24 0.95 3.85 9.82
C ILE A 24 1.79 2.65 10.23
N GLY A 25 2.42 1.97 9.26
CA GLY A 25 3.29 0.82 9.54
C GLY A 25 4.51 1.21 10.36
N GLY A 26 5.09 2.39 10.07
CA GLY A 26 6.22 2.95 10.80
C GLY A 26 5.92 3.21 12.27
N ILE A 27 4.75 3.76 12.60
CA ILE A 27 4.32 3.97 14.00
C ILE A 27 4.18 2.62 14.71
N ILE A 28 3.59 1.62 14.06
CA ILE A 28 3.43 0.28 14.65
C ILE A 28 4.80 -0.38 14.87
N VAL A 29 5.71 -0.28 13.89
CA VAL A 29 7.10 -0.74 14.01
C VAL A 29 7.81 -0.02 15.16
N LEU A 30 7.62 1.28 15.30
CA LEU A 30 8.21 2.08 16.38
C LEU A 30 7.71 1.60 17.76
N ILE A 31 6.41 1.35 17.90
CA ILE A 31 5.83 0.80 19.13
C ILE A 31 6.44 -0.56 19.45
N GLY A 32 6.52 -1.46 18.47
CA GLY A 32 7.17 -2.77 18.63
C GLY A 32 8.65 -2.65 19.03
N ALA A 33 9.38 -1.72 18.41
CA ALA A 33 10.79 -1.45 18.73
C ALA A 33 10.96 -0.91 20.16
N PHE A 34 10.09 0.00 20.62
CA PHE A 34 10.11 0.48 22.00
C PHE A 34 9.84 -0.64 23.01
N MET A 35 8.91 -1.54 22.72
CA MET A 35 8.64 -2.72 23.56
C MET A 35 9.82 -3.70 23.61
N THR A 36 10.67 -3.69 22.59
CA THR A 36 11.84 -4.59 22.44
C THR A 36 13.15 -3.94 22.94
N GLY A 37 13.18 -2.61 23.10
CA GLY A 37 14.40 -1.80 23.21
C GLY A 37 15.27 -1.99 24.46
N GLU A 38 14.68 -2.17 25.65
CA GLU A 38 15.49 -2.46 26.86
C GLU A 38 15.95 -3.91 26.92
N SER A 39 15.08 -4.83 26.53
CA SER A 39 15.31 -6.28 26.54
C SER A 39 16.42 -6.71 25.57
N SER A 40 16.44 -6.11 24.38
CA SER A 40 17.42 -6.43 23.33
C SER A 40 18.84 -6.00 23.68
N ARG A 41 19.03 -4.87 24.39
CA ARG A 41 20.37 -4.39 24.80
C ARG A 41 21.05 -5.33 25.78
N ILE A 42 20.28 -5.91 26.71
CA ILE A 42 20.77 -6.86 27.72
C ILE A 42 21.18 -8.18 27.04
N LEU A 43 20.35 -8.67 26.12
CA LEU A 43 20.60 -9.89 25.36
C LEU A 43 21.81 -9.73 24.40
N LEU A 44 21.90 -8.60 23.69
CA LEU A 44 23.02 -8.31 22.79
C LEU A 44 24.34 -8.19 23.54
N ARG A 45 24.33 -7.57 24.73
CA ARG A 45 25.51 -7.48 25.61
C ARG A 45 25.91 -8.86 26.15
N SER A 46 24.94 -9.68 26.54
CA SER A 46 25.21 -11.06 26.98
C SER A 46 25.83 -11.92 25.87
N ILE A 47 25.44 -11.71 24.60
CA ILE A 47 25.99 -12.46 23.45
C ILE A 47 27.38 -11.92 23.05
N MET A 48 27.57 -10.59 23.04
CA MET A 48 28.83 -9.99 22.59
C MET A 48 29.96 -10.06 23.61
N THR A 49 29.67 -10.10 24.90
CA THR A 49 30.70 -9.89 25.93
C THR A 49 31.18 -11.19 26.58
N GLU A 50 30.53 -12.34 26.34
CA GLU A 50 30.75 -13.63 27.05
C GLU A 50 30.74 -13.58 28.60
N GLU A 51 30.63 -12.39 29.20
CA GLU A 51 30.34 -12.18 30.60
C GLU A 51 28.94 -12.70 30.89
N TYR A 52 28.91 -13.90 31.46
CA TYR A 52 27.76 -14.36 32.22
C TYR A 52 27.40 -13.24 33.20
N PRO A 53 26.18 -12.67 33.16
CA PRO A 53 25.79 -11.73 34.17
C PRO A 53 25.88 -12.44 35.52
N ILE A 54 26.62 -11.87 36.47
CA ILE A 54 26.58 -12.32 37.86
C ILE A 54 25.18 -11.92 38.36
N ILE A 55 24.22 -12.81 38.18
CA ILE A 55 22.84 -12.61 38.60
C ILE A 55 22.78 -12.95 40.08
N GLU A 56 22.54 -11.96 40.93
CA GLU A 56 22.12 -12.24 42.31
C GLU A 56 20.81 -13.07 42.26
N PRO A 57 20.74 -14.19 43.01
CA PRO A 57 19.67 -15.18 42.85
C PRO A 57 18.27 -14.72 43.28
N THR A 58 18.14 -13.52 43.83
CA THR A 58 16.86 -12.91 44.24
C THR A 58 16.15 -12.14 43.13
N THR A 59 16.81 -11.91 41.98
CA THR A 59 16.26 -11.13 40.86
C THR A 59 15.89 -11.99 39.65
N ILE A 60 15.93 -13.32 39.80
CA ILE A 60 15.70 -14.28 38.71
C ILE A 60 14.21 -14.35 38.28
N SER A 61 13.28 -13.86 39.10
CA SER A 61 11.88 -13.65 38.68
C SER A 61 11.64 -12.32 37.95
N SER A 62 12.62 -11.42 37.91
CA SER A 62 12.56 -10.12 37.21
C SER A 62 13.44 -10.08 35.95
N ILE A 63 13.84 -11.26 35.45
CA ILE A 63 14.34 -11.43 34.10
C ILE A 63 13.19 -11.09 33.18
N ILE A 64 13.17 -9.84 32.70
CA ILE A 64 12.52 -9.32 31.50
C ILE A 64 11.40 -10.26 31.02
N PRO A 65 10.11 -9.93 31.17
CA PRO A 65 9.04 -10.82 30.68
C PRO A 65 9.32 -11.13 29.21
N SER A 66 9.77 -12.36 28.93
CA SER A 66 10.12 -12.84 27.59
C SER A 66 8.93 -12.65 26.64
N THR A 67 7.73 -12.65 27.21
CA THR A 67 6.47 -12.23 26.62
C THR A 67 6.53 -10.83 25.99
N THR A 68 7.03 -9.80 26.68
CA THR A 68 7.06 -8.42 26.15
C THR A 68 8.01 -8.27 24.96
N PHE A 69 9.16 -8.94 25.01
CA PHE A 69 10.09 -8.99 23.88
C PHE A 69 9.45 -9.67 22.66
N MET A 70 8.84 -10.85 22.86
CA MET A 70 8.17 -11.59 21.78
C MET A 70 6.99 -10.81 21.20
N VAL A 71 6.16 -10.20 22.07
CA VAL A 71 5.04 -9.37 21.64
C VAL A 71 5.54 -8.15 20.85
N GLY A 72 6.60 -7.48 21.31
CA GLY A 72 7.20 -6.35 20.60
C GLY A 72 7.68 -6.73 19.19
N LEU A 73 8.33 -7.89 19.06
CA LEU A 73 8.81 -8.43 17.78
C LEU A 73 7.63 -8.75 16.83
N ILE A 74 6.58 -9.38 17.35
CA ILE A 74 5.36 -9.69 16.59
C ILE A 74 4.68 -8.40 16.12
N VAL A 75 4.52 -7.41 17.01
CA VAL A 75 3.93 -6.10 16.67
C VAL A 75 4.76 -5.41 15.58
N MET A 76 6.08 -5.46 15.68
CA MET A 76 6.98 -4.91 14.67
C MET A 76 6.79 -5.59 13.30
N LEU A 77 6.72 -6.93 13.28
CA LEU A 77 6.46 -7.68 12.05
C LEU A 77 5.10 -7.35 11.43
N ILE A 78 4.06 -7.21 12.26
CA ILE A 78 2.72 -6.81 11.80
C ILE A 78 2.75 -5.41 11.19
N GLY A 79 3.38 -4.44 11.85
CA GLY A 79 3.52 -3.08 11.32
C GLY A 79 4.22 -3.04 9.96
N PHE A 80 5.28 -3.84 9.81
CA PHE A 80 5.98 -4.00 8.54
C PHE A 80 5.11 -4.66 7.46
N LEU A 81 4.36 -5.70 7.82
CA LEU A 81 3.45 -6.38 6.91
C LEU A 81 2.34 -5.45 6.41
N ILE A 82 1.78 -4.64 7.30
CA ILE A 82 0.78 -3.62 6.97
C ILE A 82 1.35 -2.59 5.99
N ALA A 83 2.59 -2.13 6.18
CA ALA A 83 3.22 -1.19 5.26
C ALA A 83 3.36 -1.78 3.84
N ILE A 84 3.85 -3.01 3.73
CA ILE A 84 4.03 -3.69 2.43
C ILE A 84 2.68 -3.98 1.77
N LEU A 85 1.72 -4.51 2.52
CA LEU A 85 0.39 -4.82 1.98
C LEU A 85 -0.33 -3.54 1.55
N GLY A 86 -0.26 -2.48 2.35
CA GLY A 86 -0.83 -1.18 2.03
C GLY A 86 -0.23 -0.57 0.76
N TYR A 87 1.10 -0.63 0.62
CA TYR A 87 1.79 -0.24 -0.61
C TYR A 87 1.31 -1.06 -1.82
N THR A 88 1.30 -2.38 -1.69
CA THR A 88 0.94 -3.30 -2.77
C THR A 88 -0.51 -3.11 -3.21
N ALA A 89 -1.44 -2.97 -2.27
CA ALA A 89 -2.85 -2.72 -2.55
C ALA A 89 -3.07 -1.39 -3.26
N THR A 90 -2.39 -0.33 -2.82
CA THR A 90 -2.43 0.98 -3.45
C THR A 90 -1.90 0.92 -4.88
N PHE A 91 -0.76 0.26 -5.06
CA PHE A 91 -0.12 0.11 -6.37
C PHE A 91 -1.02 -0.64 -7.37
N ILE A 92 -1.57 -1.80 -6.96
CA ILE A 92 -2.47 -2.60 -7.81
C ILE A 92 -3.70 -1.77 -8.19
N LYS A 93 -4.35 -1.10 -7.22
CA LYS A 93 -5.55 -0.31 -7.48
C LYS A 93 -5.31 0.75 -8.56
N TYR A 94 -4.28 1.58 -8.39
CA TYR A 94 -4.02 2.65 -9.35
C TYR A 94 -3.57 2.11 -10.71
N LEU A 95 -2.79 1.02 -10.74
CA LEU A 95 -2.38 0.37 -11.98
C LEU A 95 -3.59 -0.18 -12.75
N THR A 96 -4.55 -0.80 -12.06
CA THR A 96 -5.79 -1.28 -12.67
C THR A 96 -6.64 -0.12 -13.21
N GLU A 97 -6.80 0.97 -12.44
CA GLU A 97 -7.52 2.16 -12.91
C GLU A 97 -6.90 2.75 -14.18
N THR A 98 -5.57 2.83 -14.26
CA THR A 98 -4.87 3.30 -15.46
C THR A 98 -5.16 2.40 -16.68
N ILE A 99 -5.06 1.09 -16.52
CA ILE A 99 -5.29 0.14 -17.62
C ILE A 99 -6.74 0.21 -18.12
N ILE A 100 -7.72 0.25 -17.21
CA ILE A 100 -9.15 0.31 -17.57
C ILE A 100 -9.45 1.59 -18.36
N ASP A 101 -8.88 2.72 -17.93
CA ASP A 101 -9.07 3.99 -18.61
C ASP A 101 -8.43 4.03 -20.01
N GLU A 102 -7.33 3.29 -20.24
CA GLU A 102 -6.73 3.17 -21.57
C GLU A 102 -7.48 2.21 -22.50
N VAL A 103 -8.10 1.17 -21.96
CA VAL A 103 -8.81 0.15 -22.75
C VAL A 103 -10.25 0.55 -23.07
N LYS A 104 -10.82 1.57 -22.40
CA LYS A 104 -12.16 2.07 -22.72
C LYS A 104 -12.21 2.61 -24.16
N PRO A 105 -13.05 2.04 -25.05
CA PRO A 105 -13.19 2.54 -26.40
C PRO A 105 -13.75 3.96 -26.39
N LEU A 106 -13.19 4.80 -27.26
CA LEU A 106 -13.68 6.16 -27.48
C LEU A 106 -15.18 6.12 -27.85
N PRO A 107 -15.97 7.14 -27.47
CA PRO A 107 -17.32 7.29 -27.98
C PRO A 107 -17.29 7.22 -29.50
N THR A 108 -18.13 6.37 -30.10
CA THR A 108 -18.24 6.27 -31.55
C THR A 108 -18.50 7.66 -32.12
N PRO A 109 -17.79 8.07 -33.19
CA PRO A 109 -18.07 9.34 -33.83
C PRO A 109 -19.56 9.39 -34.20
N PRO A 110 -20.22 10.56 -34.09
CA PRO A 110 -21.59 10.72 -34.55
C PRO A 110 -21.67 10.19 -35.98
N GLN A 111 -22.47 9.15 -36.19
CA GLN A 111 -22.65 8.53 -37.49
C GLN A 111 -23.07 9.64 -38.47
N PRO A 112 -22.43 9.77 -39.65
CA PRO A 112 -22.92 10.64 -40.69
C PRO A 112 -24.40 10.34 -40.90
N TYR A 113 -25.24 11.38 -40.92
CA TYR A 113 -26.66 11.20 -41.18
C TYR A 113 -26.83 10.59 -42.57
N ILE A 114 -27.14 9.30 -42.63
CA ILE A 114 -27.53 8.63 -43.87
C ILE A 114 -29.07 8.72 -43.90
N PRO A 115 -29.67 9.51 -44.82
CA PRO A 115 -31.12 9.54 -44.95
C PRO A 115 -31.64 8.13 -45.25
N SER A 116 -32.70 7.73 -44.54
CA SER A 116 -33.31 6.40 -44.74
C SER A 116 -33.74 6.22 -46.20
N PRO A 117 -33.59 5.01 -46.79
CA PRO A 117 -33.99 4.72 -48.18
C PRO A 117 -35.43 5.10 -48.52
N SER A 118 -36.31 5.16 -47.51
CA SER A 118 -37.70 5.63 -47.63
C SER A 118 -37.84 7.11 -48.01
N GLN A 119 -36.78 7.91 -47.98
CA GLN A 119 -36.77 9.31 -48.42
C GLN A 119 -36.18 9.51 -49.83
N ALA A 120 -35.62 8.46 -50.45
CA ALA A 120 -34.97 8.57 -51.76
C ALA A 120 -35.90 8.25 -52.95
N THR A 121 -37.13 7.77 -52.71
CA THR A 121 -38.11 7.49 -53.76
C THR A 121 -39.44 8.14 -53.47
N SER A 122 -39.58 9.42 -53.81
CA SER A 122 -40.88 9.97 -54.22
C SER A 122 -40.69 10.86 -55.45
N PRO A 123 -40.58 10.28 -56.65
CA PRO A 123 -40.75 10.99 -57.90
C PRO A 123 -42.13 10.68 -58.48
N GLU A 124 -43.23 11.18 -57.90
CA GLU A 124 -44.55 11.24 -58.57
C GLU A 124 -45.59 11.88 -57.64
N GLN A 125 -45.79 13.19 -57.77
CA GLN A 125 -47.09 13.86 -57.58
C GLN A 125 -46.95 15.35 -57.94
N GLN A 126 -46.75 15.61 -59.24
CA GLN A 126 -47.07 16.90 -59.84
C GLN A 126 -47.95 16.61 -61.06
N THR A 127 -49.25 16.55 -60.80
CA THR A 127 -50.32 16.79 -61.77
C THR A 127 -50.81 18.21 -61.61
#